data_AF-D1C8J6-F1
#
_entry.id   AF-D1C8J6-F1
#
_cell.length_a   1.000
_cell.length_b   1.000
_cell.length_c   1.000
_cell.angle_alpha   90.00
_cell.angle_beta   90.00
_cell.angle_gamma   90.00
#
_symmetry.space_group_name_H-M   'P 1'
#
loop_
_entity.id
_entity.type
_entity.pdbx_description
1 polymer ?
#
loop_
_entity_poly.entity_id
_entity_poly.type
_entity_poly.pdbx_seq_one_letter_code
_entity_poly.pdbx_strand_id
1 'polypeptide(L)'
;MCVETGRTIAMNLDDLFALLDPFLDQLLPEISSTSPEEMEQILNEVLASTGIGYVEAPLDVARFRLNLNRESDRGCALMAAAYLDTALMELLQRFFVDDQKASKHILDGTGVLSSFAARIELAYLIGLISPKLREDLNRIRRIRNEFAHTSSEVRFDDPEIAKLCNDLYHDPLVNQLPRSPRAKFITVSMSVLGAIHATTRTTEHRPKKKNLDLSQPKVVERIQELIAAVDEALTKRLASKRNIEAS
;
A
#
# COMPACT_ATOMS: atom_id res chain seq x y z
N MET A 1 -27.72 -28.19 -25.71
CA MET A 1 -27.01 -29.25 -24.96
C MET A 1 -25.52 -29.05 -25.18
N CYS A 2 -24.90 -28.26 -24.31
CA CYS A 2 -23.45 -28.20 -24.00
C CYS A 2 -23.28 -27.05 -23.00
N VAL A 3 -22.89 -27.42 -21.78
CA VAL A 3 -22.52 -26.56 -20.66
C VAL A 3 -21.05 -26.15 -20.85
N GLU A 4 -20.63 -25.07 -20.17
CA GLU A 4 -19.28 -24.45 -20.06
C GLU A 4 -19.14 -23.18 -20.93
N THR A 5 -18.88 -21.97 -20.42
CA THR A 5 -18.23 -21.53 -19.18
C THR A 5 -18.77 -20.17 -18.72
N GLY A 6 -19.27 -20.09 -17.48
CA GLY A 6 -19.54 -18.84 -16.78
C GLY A 6 -18.23 -18.22 -16.28
N ARG A 7 -17.58 -17.40 -17.10
CA ARG A 7 -16.50 -16.51 -16.64
C ARG A 7 -17.13 -15.20 -16.18
N THR A 8 -17.33 -15.07 -14.87
CA THR A 8 -17.43 -13.77 -14.21
C THR A 8 -16.17 -12.99 -14.56
N ILE A 9 -16.30 -11.87 -15.26
CA ILE A 9 -15.18 -10.96 -15.50
C ILE A 9 -14.86 -10.33 -14.14
N ALA A 10 -13.69 -10.65 -13.58
CA ALA A 10 -13.20 -9.98 -12.39
C ALA A 10 -12.80 -8.54 -12.80
N MET A 11 -13.71 -7.58 -12.61
CA MET A 11 -13.36 -6.16 -12.68
C MET A 11 -12.54 -5.82 -11.42
N ASN A 12 -11.38 -5.18 -11.59
CA ASN A 12 -10.64 -4.67 -10.44
C ASN A 12 -11.44 -3.49 -9.83
N LEU A 13 -11.35 -3.27 -8.51
CA LEU A 13 -11.97 -2.13 -7.83
C LEU A 13 -11.66 -0.80 -8.51
N ASP A 14 -10.46 -0.67 -9.07
CA ASP A 14 -10.02 0.53 -9.77
C ASP A 14 -10.87 0.82 -11.03
N ASP A 15 -11.26 -0.22 -11.76
CA ASP A 15 -12.13 -0.12 -12.94
C ASP A 15 -13.57 0.21 -12.53
N LEU A 16 -14.02 -0.32 -11.40
CA LEU A 16 -15.35 -0.06 -10.85
C LEU A 16 -15.50 1.40 -10.42
N PHE A 17 -14.56 1.94 -9.64
CA PHE A 17 -14.63 3.33 -9.22
C PHE A 17 -14.51 4.28 -10.41
N ALA A 18 -13.73 3.92 -11.43
CA ALA A 18 -13.65 4.67 -12.68
C ALA A 18 -14.98 4.69 -13.46
N LEU A 19 -15.73 3.58 -13.43
CA LEU A 19 -17.07 3.46 -14.04
C LEU A 19 -18.15 4.18 -13.23
N LEU A 20 -18.03 4.22 -11.90
CA LEU A 20 -19.02 4.83 -11.01
C LEU A 20 -18.83 6.34 -10.84
N ASP A 21 -17.62 6.89 -10.97
CA ASP A 21 -17.35 8.32 -10.73
C ASP A 21 -18.30 9.28 -11.49
N PRO A 22 -18.59 9.11 -12.80
CA PRO A 22 -19.55 9.95 -13.51
C PRO A 22 -21.01 9.81 -13.04
N PHE A 23 -21.38 8.65 -12.51
CA PHE A 23 -22.71 8.35 -11.96
C PHE A 23 -22.85 8.84 -10.52
N LEU A 24 -21.78 8.74 -9.73
CA LEU A 24 -21.74 9.16 -8.33
C LEU A 24 -21.91 10.67 -8.23
N ASP A 25 -21.33 11.47 -9.13
CA ASP A 25 -21.56 12.92 -9.18
C ASP A 25 -23.01 13.30 -9.51
N GLN A 26 -23.74 12.46 -10.27
CA GLN A 26 -25.16 12.67 -10.59
C GLN A 26 -26.09 12.19 -9.49
N LEU A 27 -25.73 11.11 -8.80
CA LEU A 27 -26.52 10.51 -7.71
C LEU A 27 -26.22 11.17 -6.35
N LEU A 28 -25.06 11.83 -6.21
CA LEU A 28 -24.59 12.50 -4.99
C LEU A 28 -25.66 13.38 -4.30
N PRO A 29 -26.49 14.16 -5.02
CA PRO A 29 -27.58 14.94 -4.40
C PRO A 29 -28.64 14.07 -3.73
N GLU A 30 -29.07 12.96 -4.36
CA GLU A 30 -30.08 12.03 -3.81
C GLU A 30 -29.49 11.14 -2.70
N ILE A 31 -28.22 10.80 -2.85
CA ILE A 31 -27.40 10.03 -1.91
C ILE A 31 -27.08 10.84 -0.63
N SER A 32 -27.08 12.18 -0.71
CA SER A 32 -26.72 13.06 0.42
C SER A 32 -27.75 13.06 1.58
N SER A 33 -28.98 12.65 1.29
CA SER A 33 -30.11 12.58 2.24
C SER A 33 -30.45 11.16 2.71
N THR A 34 -29.74 10.14 2.23
CA THR A 34 -30.05 8.73 2.49
C THR A 34 -29.29 8.17 3.70
N SER A 35 -29.93 7.28 4.44
CA SER A 35 -29.30 6.58 5.57
C SER A 35 -28.16 5.65 5.10
N PRO A 36 -27.21 5.27 5.98
CA PRO A 36 -26.14 4.32 5.64
C PRO A 36 -26.65 3.00 5.07
N GLU A 37 -27.79 2.51 5.55
CA GLU A 37 -28.44 1.28 5.11
C GLU A 37 -29.03 1.41 3.69
N GLU A 38 -29.70 2.52 3.39
CA GLU A 38 -30.24 2.79 2.05
C GLU A 38 -29.13 2.99 1.02
N MET A 39 -28.03 3.63 1.42
CA MET A 39 -26.85 3.82 0.57
C MET A 39 -26.20 2.48 0.19
N GLU A 40 -26.11 1.55 1.14
CA GLU A 40 -25.65 0.18 0.90
C GLU A 40 -26.57 -0.57 -0.08
N GLN A 41 -27.89 -0.37 0.05
CA GLN A 41 -28.87 -0.97 -0.86
C GLN A 41 -28.74 -0.41 -2.29
N ILE A 42 -28.63 0.91 -2.45
CA ILE A 42 -28.45 1.57 -3.76
C ILE A 42 -27.14 1.10 -4.42
N LEU A 43 -26.04 1.04 -3.66
CA LEU A 43 -24.77 0.52 -4.16
C LEU A 43 -24.93 -0.91 -4.67
N ASN A 44 -25.55 -1.80 -3.90
CA ASN A 44 -25.77 -3.19 -4.30
C ASN A 44 -26.63 -3.30 -5.58
N GLU A 45 -27.67 -2.48 -5.72
CA GLU A 45 -28.52 -2.45 -6.92
C GLU A 45 -27.75 -1.96 -8.16
N VAL A 46 -26.95 -0.90 -8.02
CA VAL A 46 -26.12 -0.37 -9.12
C VAL A 46 -25.08 -1.39 -9.55
N LEU A 47 -24.40 -2.04 -8.60
CA LEU A 47 -23.42 -3.09 -8.88
C LEU A 47 -24.06 -4.26 -9.64
N ALA A 48 -25.22 -4.75 -9.17
CA ALA A 48 -25.95 -5.80 -9.86
C ALA A 48 -26.37 -5.42 -11.29
N SER A 49 -26.77 -4.16 -11.52
CA SER A 49 -27.22 -3.66 -12.83
C SER A 49 -26.11 -3.60 -13.89
N THR A 50 -24.84 -3.54 -13.46
CA THR A 50 -23.67 -3.48 -14.34
C THR A 50 -23.12 -4.86 -14.72
N GLY A 51 -23.76 -5.95 -14.29
CA GLY A 51 -23.26 -7.32 -14.49
C GLY A 51 -22.10 -7.68 -13.56
N ILE A 52 -21.82 -6.84 -12.57
CA ILE A 52 -20.80 -7.05 -11.54
C ILE A 52 -21.49 -7.77 -10.38
N GLY A 53 -21.34 -9.09 -10.32
CA GLY A 53 -22.07 -9.93 -9.37
C GLY A 53 -21.75 -9.69 -7.89
N TYR A 54 -20.58 -9.10 -7.61
CA TYR A 54 -20.11 -8.69 -6.28
C TYR A 54 -18.81 -7.91 -6.44
N VAL A 55 -18.61 -6.87 -5.65
CA VAL A 55 -17.31 -6.19 -5.55
C VAL A 55 -16.80 -6.48 -4.16
N GLU A 56 -15.67 -7.18 -4.05
CA GLU A 56 -14.90 -7.26 -2.79
C GLU A 56 -14.20 -5.93 -2.48
N ALA A 57 -14.92 -4.83 -2.61
CA ALA A 57 -14.60 -3.60 -1.94
C ALA A 57 -15.23 -3.75 -0.57
N PRO A 58 -14.44 -3.89 0.51
CA PRO A 58 -15.05 -3.89 1.82
C PRO A 58 -15.85 -2.57 1.93
N LEU A 59 -17.07 -2.68 2.46
CA LEU A 59 -18.09 -1.62 2.48
C LEU A 59 -17.54 -0.31 3.06
N ASP A 60 -16.51 -0.41 3.91
CA ASP A 60 -15.74 0.69 4.48
C ASP A 60 -15.07 1.58 3.41
N VAL A 61 -14.50 1.02 2.35
CA VAL A 61 -13.84 1.78 1.27
C VAL A 61 -14.85 2.59 0.46
N ALA A 62 -15.99 1.98 0.12
CA ALA A 62 -17.07 2.68 -0.60
C ALA A 62 -17.68 3.80 0.27
N ARG A 63 -17.97 3.50 1.55
CA ARG A 63 -18.46 4.49 2.52
C ARG A 63 -17.46 5.63 2.72
N PHE A 64 -16.16 5.32 2.78
CA PHE A 64 -15.12 6.34 2.91
C PHE A 64 -15.09 7.29 1.72
N ARG A 65 -15.16 6.77 0.49
CA ARG A 65 -15.22 7.59 -0.73
C ARG A 65 -16.41 8.55 -0.71
N LEU A 66 -17.58 8.08 -0.27
CA LEU A 66 -18.78 8.92 -0.16
C LEU A 66 -18.61 10.00 0.91
N ASN A 67 -18.00 9.66 2.05
CA ASN A 67 -17.70 10.63 3.10
C ASN A 67 -16.74 11.73 2.64
N LEU A 68 -15.70 11.40 1.86
CA LEU A 68 -14.77 12.38 1.32
C LEU A 68 -15.47 13.48 0.50
N ASN A 69 -16.52 13.13 -0.23
CA ASN A 69 -17.26 14.10 -1.02
C ASN A 69 -18.02 15.11 -0.16
N ARG A 70 -18.46 14.71 1.03
CA ARG A 70 -19.23 15.54 1.98
C ARG A 70 -18.35 16.44 2.84
N GLU A 71 -17.05 16.17 2.89
CA GLU A 71 -16.11 16.93 3.69
C GLU A 71 -15.74 18.28 3.08
N SER A 72 -15.36 19.21 3.95
CA SER A 72 -14.63 20.42 3.53
C SER A 72 -13.34 20.04 2.80
N ASP A 73 -12.76 20.95 2.00
CA ASP A 73 -11.49 20.67 1.31
C ASP A 73 -10.38 20.23 2.27
N ARG A 74 -10.28 20.91 3.42
CA ARG A 74 -9.38 20.54 4.52
C ARG A 74 -9.70 19.15 5.07
N GLY A 75 -10.96 18.88 5.38
CA GLY A 75 -11.41 17.57 5.90
C GLY A 75 -11.08 16.43 4.92
N CYS A 76 -11.39 16.63 3.65
CA CYS A 76 -11.12 15.70 2.56
C CYS A 76 -9.62 15.37 2.45
N ALA A 77 -8.76 16.38 2.40
CA ALA A 77 -7.31 16.20 2.31
C ALA A 77 -6.72 15.47 3.52
N LEU A 78 -7.17 15.83 4.73
CA LEU A 78 -6.70 15.21 5.97
C LEU A 78 -7.15 13.75 6.07
N MET A 79 -8.43 13.46 5.79
CA MET A 79 -8.99 12.12 5.88
C MET A 79 -8.38 11.18 4.85
N ALA A 80 -8.27 11.60 3.58
CA ALA A 80 -7.67 10.80 2.52
C ALA A 80 -6.22 10.40 2.85
N ALA A 81 -5.41 11.37 3.28
CA ALA A 81 -4.03 11.10 3.66
C ALA A 81 -3.91 10.22 4.92
N ALA A 82 -4.78 10.40 5.90
CA ALA A 82 -4.79 9.57 7.11
C ALA A 82 -5.12 8.09 6.79
N TYR A 83 -6.08 7.85 5.89
CA TYR A 83 -6.42 6.47 5.51
C TYR A 83 -5.30 5.82 4.69
N LEU A 84 -4.70 6.55 3.75
CA LEU A 84 -3.53 6.05 3.01
C LEU A 84 -2.35 5.73 3.93
N ASP A 85 -2.13 6.54 4.97
CA ASP A 85 -1.09 6.29 5.96
C ASP A 85 -1.35 5.02 6.77
N THR A 86 -2.59 4.81 7.21
CA THR A 86 -3.03 3.58 7.90
C THR A 86 -2.90 2.35 6.99
N ALA A 87 -3.36 2.42 5.75
CA ALA A 87 -3.26 1.31 4.79
C ALA A 87 -1.79 0.94 4.51
N LEU A 88 -0.90 1.94 4.45
CA LEU A 88 0.52 1.70 4.27
C LEU A 88 1.17 1.08 5.52
N MET A 89 0.73 1.48 6.71
CA MET A 89 1.13 0.83 7.97
C MET A 89 0.72 -0.64 7.99
N GLU A 90 -0.50 -0.96 7.59
CA GLU A 90 -1.00 -2.35 7.48
C GLU A 90 -0.22 -3.18 6.47
N LEU A 91 0.10 -2.60 5.29
CA LEU A 91 0.96 -3.24 4.29
C LEU A 91 2.34 -3.60 4.87
N LEU A 92 2.97 -2.66 5.59
CA LEU A 92 4.26 -2.90 6.23
C LEU A 92 4.18 -3.97 7.33
N GLN A 93 3.14 -3.94 8.17
CA GLN A 93 2.90 -4.98 9.17
C GLN A 93 2.77 -6.36 8.52
N ARG A 94 2.01 -6.44 7.43
CA ARG A 94 1.82 -7.68 6.68
C ARG A 94 3.10 -8.20 6.04
N PHE A 95 4.03 -7.32 5.68
CA PHE A 95 5.33 -7.71 5.13
C PHE A 95 6.33 -8.15 6.20
N PHE A 96 6.35 -7.53 7.38
CA PHE A 96 7.33 -7.82 8.43
C PHE A 96 7.19 -9.24 8.97
N VAL A 97 8.15 -9.64 9.81
CA VAL A 97 7.99 -10.85 10.62
C VAL A 97 6.71 -10.73 11.45
N ASP A 98 6.00 -11.83 11.63
CA ASP A 98 4.78 -11.89 12.45
C ASP A 98 5.14 -11.78 13.95
N ASP A 99 5.49 -10.56 14.35
CA ASP A 99 5.79 -10.14 15.72
C ASP A 99 5.11 -8.79 15.94
N GLN A 100 3.85 -8.86 16.37
CA GLN A 100 3.00 -7.68 16.52
C GLN A 100 3.60 -6.65 17.50
N LYS A 101 4.31 -7.12 18.53
CA LYS A 101 4.94 -6.24 19.51
C LYS A 101 6.11 -5.46 18.90
N ALA A 102 6.99 -6.15 18.16
CA ALA A 102 8.10 -5.51 17.49
C ALA A 102 7.62 -4.54 16.38
N SER A 103 6.62 -4.95 15.60
CA SER A 103 6.04 -4.11 14.54
C SER A 103 5.38 -2.86 15.12
N LYS A 104 4.57 -3.00 16.17
CA LYS A 104 3.94 -1.86 16.85
C LYS A 104 4.96 -0.87 17.42
N HIS A 105 6.06 -1.38 17.98
CA HIS A 105 7.11 -0.53 18.57
C HIS A 105 7.75 0.44 17.55
N ILE A 106 7.90 0.02 16.29
CA ILE A 106 8.52 0.86 15.26
C ILE A 106 7.50 1.70 14.48
N LEU A 107 6.23 1.29 14.41
CA LEU A 107 5.18 1.95 13.61
C LEU A 107 4.36 2.97 14.40
N ASP A 108 4.35 2.93 15.73
CA ASP A 108 3.55 3.82 16.58
C ASP A 108 4.39 4.89 17.29
N GLY A 109 3.74 6.00 17.67
CA GLY A 109 4.28 7.00 18.59
C GLY A 109 5.62 7.59 18.12
N THR A 110 6.69 7.29 18.86
CA THR A 110 8.06 7.77 18.58
C THR A 110 8.92 6.75 17.82
N GLY A 111 8.31 5.69 17.29
CA GLY A 111 8.99 4.69 16.48
C GLY A 111 9.57 5.25 15.18
N VAL A 112 10.61 4.59 14.65
CA VAL A 112 11.33 5.05 13.45
C VAL A 112 10.49 5.08 12.17
N LEU A 113 9.37 4.37 12.15
CA LEU A 113 8.37 4.34 11.07
C LEU A 113 7.02 4.93 11.52
N SER A 114 7.01 5.82 12.51
CA SER A 114 5.77 6.42 13.01
C SER A 114 5.17 7.48 12.10
N SER A 115 5.98 8.06 11.19
CA SER A 115 5.53 9.09 10.26
C SER A 115 5.12 8.52 8.91
N PHE A 116 4.12 9.15 8.29
CA PHE A 116 3.69 8.81 6.93
C PHE A 116 4.84 8.84 5.93
N ALA A 117 5.72 9.86 6.01
CA ALA A 117 6.88 9.95 5.14
C ALA A 117 7.83 8.75 5.30
N ALA A 118 8.16 8.35 6.53
CA ALA A 118 9.03 7.21 6.78
C ALA A 118 8.45 5.90 6.24
N ARG A 119 7.13 5.70 6.39
CA ARG A 119 6.43 4.53 5.85
C ARG A 119 6.46 4.49 4.32
N ILE A 120 6.23 5.63 3.66
CA ILE A 120 6.31 5.75 2.18
C ILE A 120 7.69 5.33 1.69
N GLU A 121 8.74 5.88 2.31
CA GLU A 121 10.12 5.62 1.90
C GLU A 121 10.51 4.16 2.12
N LEU A 122 10.16 3.59 3.28
CA LEU A 122 10.47 2.19 3.54
C LEU A 122 9.73 1.25 2.58
N ALA A 123 8.42 1.44 2.40
CA ALA A 123 7.61 0.59 1.52
C ALA A 123 8.16 0.56 0.09
N TYR A 124 8.66 1.70 -0.40
CA TYR A 124 9.34 1.77 -1.69
C TYR A 124 10.67 1.02 -1.70
N LEU A 125 11.54 1.27 -0.71
CA LEU A 125 12.88 0.68 -0.66
C LEU A 125 12.87 -0.86 -0.56
N ILE A 126 11.84 -1.43 0.09
CA ILE A 126 11.68 -2.89 0.19
C ILE A 126 10.84 -3.49 -0.95
N GLY A 127 10.47 -2.68 -1.94
CA GLY A 127 9.83 -3.13 -3.19
C GLY A 127 8.32 -3.40 -3.09
N LEU A 128 7.62 -2.87 -2.09
CA LEU A 128 6.18 -3.04 -1.95
C LEU A 128 5.37 -2.05 -2.80
N ILE A 129 5.94 -0.90 -3.14
CA ILE A 129 5.26 0.11 -3.96
C ILE A 129 6.16 0.60 -5.09
N SER A 130 5.55 1.01 -6.19
CA SER A 130 6.27 1.52 -7.37
C SER A 130 6.84 2.93 -7.15
N PRO A 131 7.84 3.37 -7.94
CA PRO A 131 8.33 4.75 -7.89
C PRO A 131 7.22 5.78 -8.08
N LYS A 132 6.27 5.51 -8.99
CA LYS A 132 5.14 6.40 -9.24
C LYS A 132 4.15 6.44 -8.09
N LEU A 133 3.91 5.31 -7.42
CA LEU A 133 3.01 5.28 -6.27
C LEU A 133 3.62 6.03 -5.08
N ARG A 134 4.94 5.89 -4.86
CA ARG A 134 5.70 6.69 -3.89
C ARG A 134 5.61 8.18 -4.17
N GLU A 135 5.76 8.55 -5.44
CA GLU A 135 5.63 9.93 -5.93
C GLU A 135 4.25 10.53 -5.60
N ASP A 136 3.16 9.81 -5.90
CA ASP A 136 1.80 10.25 -5.60
C ASP A 136 1.53 10.34 -4.09
N LEU A 137 1.95 9.35 -3.30
CA LEU A 137 1.83 9.39 -1.83
C LEU A 137 2.56 10.61 -1.24
N ASN A 138 3.75 10.94 -1.76
CA ASN A 138 4.47 12.14 -1.32
C ASN A 138 3.78 13.43 -1.75
N ARG A 139 3.14 13.49 -2.94
CA ARG A 139 2.32 14.64 -3.37
C ARG A 139 1.09 14.79 -2.48
N ILE A 140 0.35 13.71 -2.22
CA ILE A 140 -0.80 13.69 -1.31
C ILE A 140 -0.40 14.15 0.09
N ARG A 141 0.74 13.67 0.61
CA ARG A 141 1.29 14.13 1.89
C ARG A 141 1.59 15.63 1.90
N ARG A 142 2.15 16.18 0.82
CA ARG A 142 2.39 17.63 0.67
C ARG A 142 1.08 18.40 0.66
N ILE A 143 0.11 17.99 -0.15
CA ILE A 143 -1.23 18.58 -0.20
C ILE A 143 -1.84 18.61 1.21
N ARG A 144 -1.85 17.47 1.92
CA ARG A 144 -2.34 17.40 3.30
C ARG A 144 -1.63 18.39 4.23
N ASN A 145 -0.32 18.53 4.09
CA ASN A 145 0.46 19.42 4.94
C ASN A 145 0.09 20.89 4.71
N GLU A 146 -0.15 21.31 3.46
CA GLU A 146 -0.66 22.66 3.14
C GLU A 146 -2.01 22.92 3.83
N PHE A 147 -2.92 21.95 3.77
CA PHE A 147 -4.22 22.05 4.44
C PHE A 147 -4.11 22.05 5.98
N ALA A 148 -3.14 21.33 6.56
CA ALA A 148 -2.98 21.17 8.00
C ALA A 148 -2.24 22.33 8.69
N HIS A 149 -1.28 22.96 8.00
CA HIS A 149 -0.36 23.92 8.61
C HIS A 149 -0.60 25.39 8.21
N THR A 150 -1.59 25.64 7.36
CA THR A 150 -1.98 27.00 6.97
C THR A 150 -3.10 27.53 7.87
N SER A 151 -2.91 28.72 8.44
CA SER A 151 -3.91 29.34 9.32
C SER A 151 -5.08 29.98 8.56
N SER A 152 -4.88 30.35 7.29
CA SER A 152 -5.94 30.87 6.43
C SER A 152 -6.78 29.75 5.81
N GLU A 153 -7.89 30.13 5.19
CA GLU A 153 -8.64 29.22 4.32
C GLU A 153 -7.75 28.78 3.15
N VAL A 154 -7.81 27.48 2.83
CA VAL A 154 -7.06 26.82 1.77
C VAL A 154 -8.05 25.97 0.99
N ARG A 155 -7.94 25.98 -0.33
CA ARG A 155 -8.88 25.31 -1.23
C ARG A 155 -8.12 24.49 -2.26
N PHE A 156 -8.74 23.44 -2.78
CA PHE A 156 -8.13 22.64 -3.85
C PHE A 156 -7.90 23.44 -5.14
N ASP A 157 -8.68 24.50 -5.35
CA ASP A 157 -8.57 25.37 -6.52
C ASP A 157 -7.44 26.41 -6.39
N ASP A 158 -6.78 26.50 -5.23
CA ASP A 158 -5.63 27.40 -5.06
C ASP A 158 -4.50 26.97 -6.01
N PRO A 159 -3.86 27.89 -6.76
CA PRO A 159 -2.96 27.54 -7.86
C PRO A 159 -1.88 26.50 -7.53
N GLU A 160 -1.27 26.62 -6.36
CA GLU A 160 -0.20 25.71 -5.91
C GLU A 160 -0.73 24.30 -5.58
N ILE A 161 -1.92 24.20 -5.00
CA ILE A 161 -2.55 22.92 -4.67
C ILE A 161 -3.12 22.27 -5.93
N ALA A 162 -3.78 23.07 -6.77
CA ALA A 162 -4.30 22.61 -8.05
C ALA A 162 -3.20 22.00 -8.92
N LYS A 163 -2.02 22.63 -8.95
CA LYS A 163 -0.83 22.07 -9.62
C LYS A 163 -0.42 20.72 -9.03
N LEU A 164 -0.33 20.59 -7.70
CA LEU A 164 0.01 19.32 -7.04
C LEU A 164 -1.01 18.22 -7.38
N CYS A 165 -2.31 18.54 -7.41
CA CYS A 165 -3.36 17.60 -7.81
C CYS A 165 -3.22 17.20 -9.28
N ASN A 166 -2.91 18.14 -10.17
CA ASN A 166 -2.76 17.89 -11.59
C ASN A 166 -1.53 17.02 -11.92
N ASP A 167 -0.48 17.09 -11.11
CA ASP A 167 0.74 16.28 -11.25
C ASP A 167 0.60 14.85 -10.71
N LEU A 168 -0.57 14.47 -10.15
CA LEU A 168 -0.84 13.11 -9.70
C LEU A 168 -0.94 12.13 -10.89
N TYR A 169 -0.30 10.97 -10.74
CA TYR A 169 -0.07 10.01 -11.82
C TYR A 169 -1.14 8.91 -11.93
N HIS A 170 -1.57 8.30 -10.82
CA HIS A 170 -2.51 7.17 -10.82
C HIS A 170 -3.96 7.61 -11.00
N ASP A 171 -4.20 8.39 -12.06
CA ASP A 171 -5.52 8.87 -12.43
C ASP A 171 -6.16 7.94 -13.48
N PRO A 172 -7.12 7.09 -13.11
CA PRO A 172 -7.79 6.19 -14.05
C PRO A 172 -8.68 6.95 -15.06
N LEU A 173 -9.00 8.23 -14.78
CA LEU A 173 -9.88 9.05 -15.61
C LEU A 173 -9.11 10.14 -16.38
N VAL A 174 -7.79 10.00 -16.53
CA VAL A 174 -6.92 11.00 -17.15
C VAL A 174 -7.35 11.43 -18.57
N ASN A 175 -8.03 10.54 -19.30
CA ASN A 175 -8.51 10.77 -20.67
C ASN A 175 -9.98 11.24 -20.73
N GLN A 176 -10.62 11.48 -19.58
CA GLN A 176 -11.97 11.99 -19.51
C GLN A 176 -11.97 13.53 -19.38
N LEU A 177 -13.13 14.16 -19.47
CA LEU A 177 -13.31 15.63 -19.44
C LEU A 177 -12.48 16.31 -18.33
N PRO A 178 -12.15 17.60 -18.45
CA PRO A 178 -11.45 18.34 -17.40
C PRO A 178 -12.20 18.23 -16.07
N ARG A 179 -11.49 17.81 -15.02
CA ARG A 179 -12.05 17.65 -13.66
C ARG A 179 -11.47 18.69 -12.73
N SER A 180 -12.20 19.01 -11.67
CA SER A 180 -11.68 19.88 -10.61
C SER A 180 -10.46 19.22 -9.93
N PRO A 181 -9.50 20.02 -9.42
CA PRO A 181 -8.38 19.48 -8.66
C PRO A 181 -8.80 18.59 -7.50
N ARG A 182 -9.89 18.95 -6.82
CA ARG A 182 -10.49 18.14 -5.74
C ARG A 182 -10.95 16.78 -6.24
N ALA A 183 -11.70 16.71 -7.34
CA ALA A 183 -12.15 15.45 -7.91
C ALA A 183 -10.96 14.56 -8.30
N LYS A 184 -9.93 15.14 -8.93
CA LYS A 184 -8.70 14.41 -9.25
C LYS A 184 -7.98 13.89 -8.01
N PHE A 185 -7.85 14.71 -6.96
CA PHE A 185 -7.26 14.30 -5.69
C PHE A 185 -7.99 13.11 -5.06
N ILE A 186 -9.32 13.16 -5.01
CA ILE A 186 -10.14 12.09 -4.45
C ILE A 186 -9.98 10.81 -5.27
N THR A 187 -10.14 10.87 -6.60
CA THR A 187 -10.02 9.70 -7.47
C THR A 187 -8.66 9.04 -7.33
N VAL A 188 -7.57 9.81 -7.42
CA VAL A 188 -6.21 9.25 -7.30
C VAL A 188 -5.96 8.69 -5.90
N SER A 189 -6.45 9.35 -4.84
CA SER A 189 -6.32 8.82 -3.48
C SER A 189 -6.97 7.44 -3.34
N MET A 190 -8.12 7.23 -4.00
CA MET A 190 -8.78 5.91 -4.02
C MET A 190 -8.03 4.89 -4.87
N SER A 191 -7.51 5.26 -6.04
CA SER A 191 -6.71 4.35 -6.87
C SER A 191 -5.41 3.94 -6.18
N VAL A 192 -4.75 4.87 -5.49
CA VAL A 192 -3.57 4.55 -4.67
C VAL A 192 -3.94 3.64 -3.51
N LEU A 193 -5.06 3.89 -2.83
CA LEU A 193 -5.57 3.02 -1.75
C LEU A 193 -5.87 1.60 -2.27
N GLY A 194 -6.53 1.49 -3.42
CA GLY A 194 -6.82 0.23 -4.11
C GLY A 194 -5.54 -0.55 -4.40
N ALA A 195 -4.53 0.10 -4.95
CA ALA A 195 -3.22 -0.50 -5.22
C ALA A 195 -2.50 -0.97 -3.94
N ILE A 196 -2.54 -0.19 -2.85
CA ILE A 196 -1.99 -0.59 -1.55
C ILE A 196 -2.71 -1.83 -1.04
N HIS A 197 -4.05 -1.82 -0.99
CA HIS A 197 -4.83 -2.97 -0.53
C HIS A 197 -4.61 -4.22 -1.39
N ALA A 198 -4.52 -4.08 -2.71
CA ALA A 198 -4.21 -5.19 -3.61
C ALA A 198 -2.84 -5.80 -3.27
N THR A 199 -1.83 -4.95 -3.06
CA THR A 199 -0.50 -5.38 -2.63
C THR A 199 -0.55 -6.08 -1.27
N THR A 200 -1.25 -5.50 -0.28
CA THR A 200 -1.39 -6.07 1.07
C THR A 200 -2.00 -7.47 1.04
N ARG A 201 -3.05 -7.71 0.24
CA ARG A 201 -3.69 -9.03 0.11
C ARG A 201 -2.74 -10.11 -0.40
N THR A 202 -1.83 -9.73 -1.31
CA THR A 202 -0.82 -10.65 -1.88
C THR A 202 0.47 -10.74 -1.05
N THR A 203 0.64 -9.88 -0.06
CA THR A 203 1.83 -9.84 0.78
C THR A 203 1.72 -10.85 1.92
N GLU A 204 2.83 -11.54 2.21
CA GLU A 204 2.96 -12.47 3.32
C GLU A 204 4.06 -12.03 4.29
N HIS A 205 3.89 -12.38 5.57
CA HIS A 205 4.90 -12.10 6.59
C HIS A 205 6.24 -12.74 6.25
N ARG A 206 7.33 -12.03 6.54
CA ARG A 206 8.66 -12.65 6.46
C ARG A 206 8.81 -13.75 7.52
N PRO A 207 9.44 -14.89 7.18
CA PRO A 207 9.70 -15.93 8.17
C PRO A 207 10.70 -15.43 9.21
N LYS A 208 10.40 -15.66 10.49
CA LYS A 208 11.35 -15.42 11.57
C LYS A 208 12.52 -16.40 11.44
N LYS A 209 13.75 -15.88 11.44
CA LYS A 209 14.95 -16.75 11.41
C LYS A 209 15.02 -17.56 12.71
N LYS A 210 15.32 -18.85 12.58
CA LYS A 210 15.60 -19.72 13.73
C LYS A 210 16.98 -19.39 14.30
N ASN A 211 17.12 -19.49 15.61
CA ASN A 211 18.43 -19.42 16.24
C ASN A 211 19.27 -20.61 15.78
N LEU A 212 20.51 -20.34 15.39
CA LEU A 212 21.49 -21.38 15.14
C LEU A 212 22.05 -21.81 16.50
N ASP A 213 21.68 -23.02 16.94
CA ASP A 213 22.24 -23.61 18.14
C ASP A 213 23.54 -24.35 17.80
N LEU A 214 24.65 -23.65 18.00
CA LEU A 214 25.99 -24.17 17.75
C LEU A 214 26.43 -25.22 18.78
N SER A 215 25.69 -25.39 19.88
CA SER A 215 26.01 -26.36 20.92
C SER A 215 25.43 -27.75 20.65
N GLN A 216 24.60 -27.90 19.62
CA GLN A 216 24.03 -29.20 19.26
C GLN A 216 25.15 -30.19 18.92
N PRO A 217 25.12 -31.43 19.46
CA PRO A 217 26.20 -32.40 19.26
C PRO A 217 26.60 -32.60 17.79
N LYS A 218 25.61 -32.70 16.89
CA LYS A 218 25.86 -32.84 15.45
C LYS A 218 26.55 -31.63 14.81
N VAL A 219 26.26 -30.41 15.29
CA VAL A 219 26.88 -29.19 14.79
C VAL A 219 28.31 -29.10 15.31
N VAL A 220 28.54 -29.42 16.58
CA VAL A 220 29.88 -29.48 17.19
C VAL A 220 30.76 -30.51 16.46
N GLU A 221 30.25 -31.70 16.22
CA GLU A 221 30.94 -32.75 15.46
C GLU A 221 31.33 -32.24 14.06
N ARG A 222 30.40 -31.61 13.34
CA ARG A 222 30.68 -31.04 12.01
C ARG A 222 31.71 -29.91 12.03
N ILE A 223 31.71 -29.08 13.07
CA ILE A 223 32.73 -28.04 13.27
C ILE A 223 34.10 -28.69 13.52
N GLN A 224 34.16 -29.75 14.33
CA GLN A 224 35.40 -30.48 14.61
C GLN A 224 35.96 -31.16 13.35
N GLU A 225 35.11 -31.79 12.54
CA GLU A 225 35.48 -32.33 11.23
C GLU A 225 36.07 -31.25 10.31
N LEU A 226 35.43 -30.07 10.27
CA LEU A 226 35.89 -28.95 9.45
C LEU A 226 37.27 -28.44 9.91
N ILE A 227 37.47 -28.30 11.24
CA ILE A 227 38.75 -27.89 11.82
C ILE A 227 39.84 -28.90 11.43
N ALA A 228 39.59 -30.20 11.60
CA ALA A 228 40.54 -31.24 11.24
C ALA A 228 40.92 -31.22 9.75
N ALA A 229 39.94 -31.02 8.86
CA ALA A 229 40.17 -30.92 7.43
C ALA A 229 41.01 -29.68 7.05
N VAL A 230 40.77 -28.54 7.71
CA VAL A 230 41.57 -27.33 7.51
C VAL A 230 43.02 -27.54 7.97
N ASP A 231 43.22 -28.15 9.13
CA ASP A 231 44.56 -28.44 9.67
C ASP A 231 45.34 -29.39 8.75
N GLU A 232 44.68 -30.43 8.22
CA GLU A 232 45.29 -31.36 7.27
C GLU A 232 45.70 -30.65 5.97
N ALA A 233 44.83 -29.80 5.43
CA ALA A 233 45.08 -29.04 4.21
C ALA A 233 46.25 -28.05 4.39
N LEU A 234 46.32 -27.36 5.53
CA LEU A 234 47.43 -26.46 5.87
C LEU A 234 48.75 -27.22 5.97
N THR A 235 48.75 -28.37 6.65
CA THR A 235 49.94 -29.19 6.83
C THR A 235 50.49 -29.69 5.49
N LYS A 236 49.63 -30.23 4.61
CA LYS A 236 50.01 -30.64 3.24
C LYS A 236 50.59 -29.49 2.42
N ARG A 237 50.01 -28.29 2.53
CA ARG A 237 50.47 -27.11 1.79
C ARG A 237 51.81 -26.56 2.29
N LEU A 238 52.07 -26.63 3.59
CA LEU A 238 53.37 -26.24 4.16
C LEU A 238 54.47 -27.26 3.81
N ALA A 239 54.16 -28.55 3.81
CA ALA A 239 55.10 -29.60 3.42
C ALA A 239 55.51 -29.49 1.94
N SER A 240 54.55 -29.25 1.05
CA SER A 240 54.84 -29.05 -0.38
C SER A 240 55.69 -27.81 -0.65
N LYS A 241 55.48 -26.70 0.07
CA LYS A 241 56.36 -25.51 -0.03
C LYS A 241 57.80 -25.79 0.38
N ARG A 242 58.01 -26.50 1.50
CA ARG A 242 59.36 -26.85 1.99
C ARG A 242 60.15 -27.72 1.00
N ASN A 243 59.49 -28.65 0.32
CA ASN A 243 60.15 -29.51 -0.67
C ASN A 243 60.57 -28.75 -1.94
N ILE A 244 59.83 -27.69 -2.31
CA ILE A 244 60.17 -26.81 -3.43
C ILE A 244 61.35 -25.90 -3.09
N GLU A 245 61.44 -25.40 -1.85
CA GLU A 245 62.55 -24.55 -1.40
C GLU A 245 63.85 -25.34 -1.13
N ALA A 246 63.77 -26.67 -0.97
CA ALA A 246 64.90 -27.56 -0.73
C ALA A 246 65.45 -28.24 -2.00
N SER A 247 64.83 -28.01 -3.17
CA SER A 247 65.26 -28.50 -4.49
C SER A 247 65.86 -27.37 -5.33
#